data_AF-A0A7J2INH3-F1
#
_entry.id   AF-A0A7J2INH3-F1
#
_cell.length_a   1.000
_cell.length_b   1.000
_cell.length_c   1.000
_cell.angle_alpha   90.00
_cell.angle_beta   90.00
_cell.angle_gamma   90.00
#
_symmetry.space_group_name_H-M   'P 1'
#
loop_
_entity.id
_entity.type
_entity.pdbx_description
1 polymer ?
#
loop_
_entity_poly.entity_id
_entity_poly.type
_entity_poly.pdbx_seq_one_letter_code
_entity_poly.pdbx_strand_id
1 'polypeptide(L)'
;MKQISLFDESTKGDKELLEKFKASLILSAVGDSLGWPLEFKKQKPRRKIESFIKWKKLVGGKWWGYLDEIAPGEYSDDTQLTLSVARSIRSNGEFDPSYFAYLELPLWLNYERGGGKSIKSAARNLLKKKTLWFTNFY
;
A
#
# COMPACT_ATOMS: atom_id res chain seq x y z
N MET A 1 -34.02 3.34 1.44
CA MET A 1 -33.10 3.24 2.61
C MET A 1 -32.51 4.64 2.81
N LYS A 2 -32.70 5.26 3.99
CA LYS A 2 -32.11 6.57 4.28
C LYS A 2 -30.59 6.39 4.42
N GLN A 3 -29.84 7.12 3.61
CA GLN A 3 -28.40 7.23 3.74
C GLN A 3 -28.10 7.89 5.09
N ILE A 4 -27.41 7.18 5.98
CA ILE A 4 -26.78 7.81 7.14
C ILE A 4 -25.58 8.57 6.57
N SER A 5 -25.76 9.87 6.39
CA SER A 5 -24.66 10.80 6.18
C SER A 5 -23.71 10.63 7.37
N LEU A 6 -22.48 10.17 7.12
CA LEU A 6 -21.38 10.15 8.10
C LEU A 6 -21.05 11.56 8.65
N PHE A 7 -21.70 12.60 8.12
CA PHE A 7 -21.49 14.00 8.42
C PHE A 7 -22.71 14.68 9.06
N ASP A 8 -23.84 13.97 9.24
CA ASP A 8 -24.98 14.51 9.98
C ASP A 8 -24.78 14.25 11.48
N GLU A 9 -24.48 15.34 12.20
CA GLU A 9 -24.30 15.43 13.66
C GLU A 9 -23.52 14.25 14.30
N SER A 10 -22.25 14.09 13.90
CA SER A 10 -21.36 13.09 14.49
C SER A 10 -21.26 13.28 16.02
N THR A 11 -21.58 12.23 16.78
CA THR A 11 -21.44 12.25 18.23
C THR A 11 -19.97 12.40 18.62
N LYS A 12 -19.69 12.75 19.88
CA LYS A 12 -18.31 12.76 20.41
C LYS A 12 -17.62 11.39 20.20
N GLY A 13 -18.38 10.29 20.33
CA GLY A 13 -17.88 8.94 20.09
C GLY A 13 -17.51 8.69 18.63
N ASP A 14 -18.32 9.17 17.69
CA ASP A 14 -18.03 9.04 16.25
C ASP A 14 -16.76 9.81 15.86
N LYS A 15 -16.55 11.00 16.45
CA LYS A 15 -15.31 11.77 16.25
C LYS A 15 -14.09 11.02 16.79
N GLU A 16 -14.19 10.45 18.00
CA GLU A 16 -13.08 9.68 18.57
C GLU A 16 -12.76 8.43 17.74
N LEU A 17 -13.79 7.73 17.25
CA LEU A 17 -13.63 6.57 16.39
C LEU A 17 -13.00 6.95 15.04
N LEU A 18 -13.43 8.06 14.44
CA LEU A 18 -12.83 8.58 13.22
C LEU A 18 -11.34 8.91 13.41
N GLU A 19 -10.96 9.51 14.53
CA GLU A 19 -9.55 9.76 14.84
C GLU A 19 -8.74 8.47 14.98
N LYS A 20 -9.32 7.40 15.53
CA LYS A 20 -8.66 6.08 15.58
C LYS A 20 -8.44 5.50 14.18
N PHE A 21 -9.40 5.63 13.26
CA PHE A 21 -9.23 5.19 11.88
C PHE A 21 -8.16 5.98 11.13
N LYS A 22 -8.17 7.31 11.26
CA LYS A 22 -7.13 8.18 10.69
C LYS A 22 -5.75 7.83 11.24
N ALA A 23 -5.64 7.71 12.56
CA ALA A 23 -4.41 7.35 13.23
C ALA A 23 -3.90 5.98 12.78
N SER A 24 -4.77 5.00 12.60
CA SER A 24 -4.39 3.67 12.12
C SER A 24 -3.76 3.73 10.72
N LEU A 25 -4.36 4.47 9.78
CA LEU A 25 -3.81 4.61 8.43
C LEU A 25 -2.48 5.37 8.43
N ILE A 26 -2.40 6.49 9.17
CA ILE A 26 -1.19 7.31 9.25
C ILE A 26 -0.06 6.51 9.91
N LEU A 27 -0.31 5.88 11.06
CA LEU A 27 0.70 5.13 11.80
C LEU A 27 1.16 3.88 11.05
N SER A 28 0.29 3.27 10.23
CA SER A 28 0.71 2.19 9.32
C SER A 28 1.72 2.71 8.29
N ALA A 29 1.46 3.85 7.66
CA ALA A 29 2.38 4.44 6.68
C ALA A 29 3.69 4.94 7.32
N VAL A 30 3.62 5.46 8.54
CA VAL A 30 4.79 5.81 9.35
C VAL A 30 5.62 4.57 9.67
N GLY A 31 4.97 3.49 10.11
CA GLY A 31 5.62 2.22 10.40
C GLY A 31 6.32 1.61 9.19
N ASP A 32 5.64 1.60 8.05
CA ASP A 32 6.21 1.20 6.75
C ASP A 32 7.46 2.04 6.41
N SER A 33 7.33 3.37 6.39
CA SER A 33 8.43 4.28 6.02
C SER A 33 9.66 4.18 6.96
N LEU A 34 9.45 3.92 8.26
CA LEU A 34 10.53 3.72 9.24
C LEU A 34 11.15 2.32 9.16
N GLY A 35 10.33 1.30 8.87
CA GLY A 35 10.72 -0.11 8.87
C GLY A 35 11.40 -0.54 7.57
N TRP A 36 10.95 -0.01 6.44
CA TRP A 36 11.41 -0.41 5.11
C TRP A 36 12.94 -0.31 4.88
N PRO A 37 13.65 0.73 5.37
CA PRO A 37 15.12 0.78 5.29
C PRO A 37 15.85 -0.35 6.07
N LEU A 38 15.15 -1.12 6.90
CA LEU A 38 15.72 -2.18 7.74
C LEU A 38 15.50 -3.59 7.18
N GLU A 39 14.55 -3.78 6.26
CA GLU A 39 14.06 -5.09 5.83
C GLU A 39 15.14 -6.01 5.24
N PHE A 40 16.13 -5.45 4.55
CA PHE A 40 17.18 -6.21 3.86
C PHE A 40 18.57 -6.09 4.49
N LYS A 41 18.65 -5.57 5.72
CA LYS A 41 19.93 -5.47 6.43
C LYS A 41 20.30 -6.82 7.05
N LYS A 42 21.42 -7.39 6.60
CA LYS A 42 21.99 -8.64 7.16
C LYS A 42 22.31 -8.54 8.66
N GLN A 43 22.51 -7.33 9.16
CA GLN A 43 22.76 -7.07 10.58
C GLN A 43 21.68 -6.15 11.11
N LYS A 44 21.22 -6.45 12.33
CA LYS A 44 20.32 -5.55 13.05
C LYS A 44 20.99 -4.17 13.17
N PRO A 45 20.25 -3.08 12.94
CA PRO A 45 20.80 -1.76 13.09
C PRO A 45 21.32 -1.58 14.53
N ARG A 46 22.56 -1.09 14.67
CA ARG A 46 23.17 -0.85 15.99
C ARG A 46 22.51 0.31 16.76
N ARG A 47 21.72 1.14 16.07
CA ARG A 47 20.98 2.26 16.62
C ARG A 47 19.51 2.13 16.24
N LYS A 48 18.63 2.61 17.13
CA LYS A 48 17.20 2.73 16.84
C LYS A 48 17.02 3.75 15.71
N ILE A 49 16.04 3.51 14.84
CA ILE A 49 15.57 4.52 13.90
C ILE A 49 14.56 5.37 14.66
N GLU A 50 14.87 6.66 14.81
CA GLU A 50 14.06 7.64 15.54
C GLU A 50 13.45 8.70 14.60
N SER A 51 13.83 8.68 13.32
CA SER A 51 13.36 9.62 12.31
C SER A 51 13.37 8.99 10.92
N PHE A 52 12.66 9.61 9.99
CA PHE A 52 12.73 9.24 8.59
C PHE A 52 14.11 9.57 8.02
N ILE A 53 14.68 8.62 7.27
CA ILE A 53 16.03 8.74 6.71
C ILE A 53 15.99 8.68 5.19
N LYS A 54 16.90 9.41 4.56
CA LYS A 54 17.24 9.17 3.15
C LYS A 54 18.06 7.89 3.07
N TRP A 55 17.77 7.04 2.11
CA TRP A 55 18.53 5.83 1.85
C TRP A 55 18.48 5.45 0.38
N LYS A 56 19.19 4.38 0.02
CA LYS A 56 19.23 3.89 -1.35
C LYS A 56 18.94 2.39 -1.37
N LYS A 57 18.13 1.97 -2.35
CA LYS A 57 17.76 0.57 -2.53
C LYS A 57 18.21 0.10 -3.91
N LEU A 58 18.86 -1.05 -3.98
CA LEU A 58 19.13 -1.70 -5.25
C LEU A 58 17.83 -2.36 -5.74
N VAL A 59 17.33 -1.91 -6.88
CA VAL A 59 16.09 -2.39 -7.50
C VAL A 59 16.42 -3.01 -8.85
N GLY A 60 15.70 -4.06 -9.23
CA GLY A 60 15.89 -4.77 -10.50
C GLY A 60 16.66 -6.08 -10.38
N GLY A 61 16.83 -6.76 -11.52
CA GLY A 61 17.54 -8.03 -11.60
C GLY A 61 19.06 -7.87 -11.65
N LYS A 62 19.80 -8.98 -11.56
CA LYS A 62 21.28 -9.03 -11.57
C LYS A 62 21.94 -8.16 -12.65
N TRP A 63 21.32 -8.03 -13.82
CA TRP A 63 21.90 -7.38 -15.00
C TRP A 63 21.36 -5.97 -15.28
N TRP A 64 20.19 -5.62 -14.76
CA TRP A 64 19.50 -4.33 -15.01
C TRP A 64 19.11 -3.65 -13.69
N GLY A 65 19.96 -3.83 -12.68
CA GLY A 65 19.77 -3.21 -11.39
C GLY A 65 20.10 -1.74 -11.44
N TYR A 66 19.27 -0.90 -10.82
CA TYR A 66 19.58 0.51 -10.59
C TYR A 66 19.43 0.83 -9.11
N LEU A 67 20.08 1.92 -8.69
CA LEU A 67 20.04 2.39 -7.32
C LEU A 67 18.92 3.44 -7.20
N ASP A 68 17.79 3.04 -6.63
CA ASP A 68 16.68 3.95 -6.36
C ASP A 68 17.01 4.80 -5.13
N GLU A 69 16.84 6.12 -5.25
CA GLU A 69 17.01 7.05 -4.13
C GLU A 69 15.68 7.23 -3.43
N ILE A 70 15.64 6.86 -2.15
CA ILE A 70 14.42 6.92 -1.35
C ILE A 70 14.57 8.07 -0.36
N ALA A 71 13.69 9.06 -0.48
CA ALA A 71 13.68 10.25 0.35
C ALA A 71 13.10 9.96 1.75
N PRO A 72 13.41 10.80 2.76
CA PRO A 72 12.83 10.65 4.09
C PRO A 72 11.29 10.66 4.03
N GLY A 73 10.67 9.60 4.56
CA GLY A 73 9.22 9.48 4.68
C GLY A 73 8.54 8.87 3.45
N GLU A 74 9.31 8.47 2.44
CA GLU A 74 8.78 7.62 1.38
C GLU A 74 8.52 6.20 1.88
N TYR A 75 7.48 5.60 1.32
CA TYR A 75 6.89 4.33 1.77
C TYR A 75 6.99 3.23 0.71
N SER A 76 6.80 1.98 1.15
CA SER A 76 6.94 0.78 0.32
C SER A 76 5.62 0.34 -0.32
N ASP A 77 5.59 -0.89 -0.84
CA ASP A 77 4.39 -1.51 -1.35
C ASP A 77 3.26 -1.64 -0.33
N ASP A 78 3.55 -1.73 0.98
CA ASP A 78 2.53 -1.85 2.02
C ASP A 78 1.57 -0.64 2.00
N THR A 79 2.12 0.57 2.01
CA THR A 79 1.31 1.80 1.92
C THR A 79 0.74 1.98 0.51
N GLN A 80 1.50 1.65 -0.55
CA GLN A 80 1.00 1.77 -1.93
C GLN A 80 -0.25 0.91 -2.16
N LEU A 81 -0.23 -0.34 -1.70
CA LEU A 81 -1.35 -1.28 -1.83
C LEU A 81 -2.51 -0.90 -0.91
N THR A 82 -2.24 -0.38 0.29
CA THR A 82 -3.28 0.19 1.16
C THR A 82 -4.03 1.32 0.46
N LEU A 83 -3.31 2.23 -0.20
CA LEU A 83 -3.91 3.32 -0.97
C LEU A 83 -4.68 2.81 -2.20
N SER A 84 -4.20 1.77 -2.87
CA SER A 84 -4.92 1.12 -3.97
C SER A 84 -6.25 0.51 -3.52
N VAL A 85 -6.29 -0.12 -2.34
CA VAL A 85 -7.54 -0.60 -1.74
C VAL A 85 -8.46 0.57 -1.40
N ALA A 86 -7.93 1.62 -0.76
CA ALA A 86 -8.72 2.80 -0.38
C ALA A 86 -9.37 3.49 -1.60
N ARG A 87 -8.63 3.65 -2.70
CA ARG A 87 -9.17 4.20 -3.97
C ARG A 87 -10.23 3.31 -4.62
N SER A 88 -10.25 2.03 -4.28
CA SER A 88 -11.25 1.08 -4.77
C SER A 88 -12.54 1.07 -3.94
N ILE A 89 -12.61 1.87 -2.87
CA ILE A 89 -13.84 2.07 -2.10
C ILE A 89 -14.63 3.22 -2.73
N ARG A 90 -15.85 2.93 -3.18
CA ARG A 90 -16.75 3.91 -3.80
C ARG A 90 -17.29 4.91 -2.77
N SER A 91 -17.88 6.00 -3.24
CA SER A 91 -18.47 7.04 -2.38
C SER A 91 -19.59 6.53 -1.46
N ASN A 92 -20.21 5.39 -1.79
CA ASN A 92 -21.21 4.72 -0.96
C ASN A 92 -20.60 3.78 0.12
N GLY A 93 -19.28 3.68 0.20
CA GLY A 93 -18.55 2.84 1.16
C GLY A 93 -18.34 1.39 0.71
N GLU A 94 -18.82 1.00 -0.47
CA GLU A 94 -18.63 -0.35 -1.00
C GLU A 94 -17.26 -0.49 -1.67
N PHE A 95 -16.56 -1.58 -1.39
CA PHE A 95 -15.34 -1.95 -2.10
C PHE A 95 -15.68 -2.51 -3.49
N ASP A 96 -15.04 -1.97 -4.52
CA ASP A 96 -15.16 -2.43 -5.90
C ASP A 96 -14.00 -3.39 -6.25
N PRO A 97 -14.21 -4.71 -6.23
CA PRO A 97 -13.16 -5.68 -6.52
C PRO A 97 -12.70 -5.62 -7.98
N SER A 98 -13.56 -5.21 -8.90
CA SER A 98 -13.19 -5.16 -10.33
C SER A 98 -12.32 -3.93 -10.60
N TYR A 99 -12.64 -2.79 -10.00
CA TYR A 99 -11.79 -1.60 -10.05
C TYR A 99 -10.40 -1.88 -9.45
N PHE A 100 -10.35 -2.54 -8.27
CA PHE A 100 -9.08 -2.93 -7.68
C PHE A 100 -8.28 -3.87 -8.58
N ALA A 101 -8.90 -4.94 -9.06
CA ALA A 101 -8.22 -6.01 -9.80
C ALA A 101 -7.76 -5.59 -11.20
N TYR A 102 -8.51 -4.73 -11.89
CA TYR A 102 -8.27 -4.41 -13.29
C TYR A 102 -7.72 -3.01 -13.54
N LEU A 103 -7.76 -2.12 -12.54
CA LEU A 103 -7.14 -0.80 -12.63
C LEU A 103 -6.03 -0.62 -11.60
N GLU A 104 -6.35 -0.60 -10.32
CA GLU A 104 -5.40 -0.21 -9.27
C GLU A 104 -4.21 -1.17 -9.15
N LEU A 105 -4.46 -2.48 -9.05
CA LEU A 105 -3.42 -3.48 -8.83
C LEU A 105 -2.49 -3.65 -10.06
N PRO A 106 -2.99 -3.67 -11.31
CA PRO A 106 -2.12 -3.65 -12.47
C PRO A 106 -1.36 -2.33 -12.65
N LEU A 107 -1.98 -1.18 -12.35
CA LEU A 107 -1.33 0.13 -12.41
C LEU A 107 -0.17 0.23 -11.42
N TRP A 108 -0.34 -0.34 -10.22
CA TRP A 108 0.68 -0.42 -9.17
C TRP A 108 2.01 -1.00 -9.66
N LEU A 109 2.00 -1.95 -10.61
CA LEU A 109 3.24 -2.51 -11.18
C LEU A 109 4.16 -1.47 -11.83
N ASN A 110 3.64 -0.30 -12.24
CA ASN A 110 4.43 0.75 -12.88
C ASN A 110 5.20 1.64 -11.89
N TYR A 111 4.77 1.68 -10.62
CA TYR A 111 5.37 2.53 -9.58
C TYR A 111 5.71 1.75 -8.30
N GLU A 112 5.62 0.42 -8.36
CA GLU A 112 5.89 -0.45 -7.21
C GLU A 112 7.27 -0.18 -6.63
N ARG A 113 7.30 -0.12 -5.29
CA ARG A 113 8.54 0.00 -4.53
C ARG A 113 8.62 -1.11 -3.48
N GLY A 114 8.85 -2.34 -3.92
CA GLY A 114 8.87 -3.49 -3.01
C GLY A 114 8.14 -4.67 -3.61
N GLY A 115 7.21 -5.28 -2.89
CA GLY A 115 6.29 -6.26 -3.44
C GLY A 115 6.81 -7.69 -3.37
N GLY A 116 6.08 -8.55 -2.68
CA GLY A 116 6.28 -9.99 -2.72
C GLY A 116 6.09 -10.55 -4.14
N LYS A 117 6.81 -11.63 -4.46
CA LYS A 117 6.67 -12.32 -5.77
C LYS A 117 5.22 -12.69 -6.08
N SER A 118 4.48 -13.14 -5.05
CA SER A 118 3.09 -13.57 -5.15
C SER A 118 2.16 -12.46 -5.64
N ILE A 119 2.16 -11.30 -4.99
CA ILE A 119 1.27 -10.19 -5.37
C ILE A 119 1.63 -9.62 -6.75
N LYS A 120 2.92 -9.53 -7.10
CA LYS A 120 3.32 -9.12 -8.45
C LYS A 120 2.92 -10.14 -9.51
N SER A 121 2.96 -11.43 -9.19
CA SER A 121 2.49 -12.49 -10.10
C SER A 121 0.99 -12.37 -10.32
N ALA A 122 0.22 -12.19 -9.24
CA ALA A 122 -1.22 -11.99 -9.30
C ALA A 122 -1.58 -10.76 -10.17
N ALA A 123 -0.94 -9.61 -9.92
CA ALA A 123 -1.15 -8.38 -10.69
C ALA A 123 -0.85 -8.58 -12.19
N ARG A 124 0.26 -9.24 -12.53
CA ARG A 124 0.60 -9.53 -13.94
C ARG A 124 -0.37 -10.52 -14.59
N ASN A 125 -0.89 -11.48 -13.83
CA ASN A 125 -1.89 -12.43 -14.35
C ASN A 125 -3.21 -11.75 -14.69
N LEU A 126 -3.60 -10.70 -13.95
CA LEU A 126 -4.82 -9.92 -14.20
C LEU A 126 -4.75 -9.08 -15.49
N LEU A 127 -3.55 -8.80 -16.01
CA LEU A 127 -3.37 -8.15 -17.31
C LEU A 127 -3.70 -9.07 -18.50
N LYS A 128 -3.88 -10.39 -18.28
CA LYS A 128 -4.18 -11.35 -19.36
C LYS A 128 -5.66 -11.30 -19.73
N LYS A 129 -5.96 -11.32 -21.04
CA LYS A 129 -7.30 -11.13 -21.64
C LYS A 129 -8.45 -12.01 -21.09
N LYS A 130 -8.17 -13.12 -20.40
CA LYS A 130 -9.19 -14.09 -19.94
C LYS A 130 -9.17 -14.35 -18.43
N THR A 131 -8.42 -13.57 -17.67
CA THR A 131 -8.28 -13.82 -16.23
C THR A 131 -9.39 -13.11 -15.45
N LEU A 132 -10.24 -13.89 -14.80
CA LEU A 132 -11.21 -13.37 -13.83
C LEU A 132 -10.52 -13.26 -12.47
N TRP A 133 -10.74 -12.14 -11.77
CA TRP A 133 -10.08 -11.90 -10.47
C TRP A 133 -10.40 -12.98 -9.43
N PHE A 134 -11.60 -13.57 -9.50
CA PHE A 134 -12.08 -14.62 -8.61
C PHE A 134 -11.73 -16.04 -9.08
N THR A 135 -11.04 -16.20 -10.22
CA THR A 135 -10.54 -17.51 -10.70
C THR A 135 -9.03 -17.51 -10.93
N ASN A 136 -8.32 -16.50 -10.41
CA ASN A 136 -6.87 -16.33 -10.58
C ASN A 136 -6.11 -16.95 -9.39
N PHE A 137 -6.41 -18.20 -9.09
CA PHE A 137 -5.65 -19.01 -8.14
C PHE A 137 -4.67 -19.87 -8.95
N TYR A 138 -3.40 -19.83 -8.54
CA TYR A 138 -2.21 -20.36 -9.21
C TYR A 138 -2.38 -21.66 -9.99
#